data_AF-A0A5C4WA05-F1
#
_entry.id   AF-A0A5C4WA05-F1
#
_cell.length_a   1.000
_cell.length_b   1.000
_cell.length_c   1.000
_cell.angle_alpha   90.00
_cell.angle_beta   90.00
_cell.angle_gamma   90.00
#
_symmetry.space_group_name_H-M   'P 1'
#
loop_
_entity.id
_entity.type
_entity.pdbx_description
1 polymer ?
#
loop_
_entity_poly.entity_id
_entity_poly.type
_entity_poly.pdbx_seq_one_letter_code
_entity_poly.pdbx_strand_id
1 'polypeptide(L)'
;MIDALQRDLGITKEQAINRLANETRGNAAAPGLRKKLGDDYAGIWYEGAESALVVASVDPADTAAINRAGARARIVARSFAQLTTVKEGLDKTAPPASVHSWAISPQDNSVVVRTSDEAAATAWLTSSGVDAAAVKLEQSAERPRLFYEIRGGDAYYTSEGYRCSVGFAARRGTQLGFTSAGHCGGVGVTTTGYNRVAQGTFQISSFPGNDYSWIATNSNWTAPGVVNGYSAGILPVRGSAVTQPQGSVCRSGSTTQWHCGTVTALNSTVNYQEGTVYGLTRTTVCAEGGDSGGAFISGDQAQGMTSGGSGNCSSGGVTYFQPVNEILSAGSLTLITSGGGSEPPPTGCDGFEETYSGSLSSNQSTYEPDGSYYLSSTSGTHSACLDAPDGTDFDVYLQKWNGSSWTVVARGDSPNSDETISYSGTSGYYRYRVHAYSGSGSYTLGLNHP
;
A
#
# COMPACT_ATOMS: atom_id res chain seq x y z
N MET A 1 7.16 15.41 0.80
CA MET A 1 7.92 15.35 -0.47
C MET A 1 9.41 15.21 -0.20
N ILE A 2 10.04 16.15 0.51
CA ILE A 2 11.46 16.04 0.89
C ILE A 2 11.76 14.71 1.61
N ASP A 3 10.98 14.37 2.64
CA ASP A 3 11.23 13.14 3.41
C ASP A 3 11.07 11.87 2.56
N ALA A 4 10.10 11.87 1.63
CA ALA A 4 9.91 10.78 0.67
C ALA A 4 11.12 10.66 -0.29
N LEU A 5 11.65 11.77 -0.80
CA LEU A 5 12.84 11.77 -1.65
C LEU A 5 14.09 11.27 -0.90
N GLN A 6 14.25 11.63 0.38
CA GLN A 6 15.35 11.14 1.21
C GLN A 6 15.30 9.62 1.36
N ARG A 7 14.14 9.09 1.77
CA ARG A 7 13.91 7.66 1.97
C ARG A 7 14.09 6.89 0.66
N ASP A 8 13.41 7.32 -0.40
CA ASP A 8 13.29 6.52 -1.63
C ASP A 8 14.55 6.61 -2.51
N LEU A 9 15.29 7.73 -2.48
CA LEU A 9 16.50 7.93 -3.29
C LEU A 9 17.80 7.79 -2.50
N GLY A 10 17.73 7.55 -1.18
CA GLY A 10 18.92 7.45 -0.32
C GLY A 10 19.74 8.73 -0.26
N ILE A 11 19.09 9.89 -0.26
CA ILE A 11 19.74 11.23 -0.26
C ILE A 11 19.48 11.99 1.05
N THR A 12 20.36 12.94 1.37
CA THR A 12 20.17 13.83 2.51
C THR A 12 19.05 14.85 2.28
N LYS A 13 18.53 15.43 3.36
CA LYS A 13 17.52 16.51 3.31
C LYS A 13 17.98 17.69 2.47
N GLU A 14 19.23 18.10 2.64
CA GLU A 14 19.85 19.18 1.87
C GLU A 14 19.92 18.83 0.38
N GLN A 15 20.37 17.62 0.05
CA GLN A 15 20.39 17.14 -1.33
C GLN A 15 18.99 17.09 -1.94
N ALA A 16 17.97 16.66 -1.21
CA ALA A 16 16.58 16.64 -1.68
C ALA A 16 16.05 18.05 -1.96
N ILE A 17 16.37 19.04 -1.11
CA ILE A 17 16.03 20.45 -1.33
C ILE A 17 16.73 20.98 -2.59
N ASN A 18 18.04 20.76 -2.70
CA ASN A 18 18.85 21.18 -3.85
C ASN A 18 18.38 20.52 -5.14
N ARG A 19 18.04 19.23 -5.08
CA ARG A 19 17.47 18.44 -6.17
C ARG A 19 16.22 19.10 -6.73
N LEU A 20 15.22 19.36 -5.88
CA LEU A 20 13.96 19.98 -6.32
C LEU A 20 14.19 21.39 -6.92
N ALA A 21 15.10 22.16 -6.35
CA ALA A 21 15.45 23.48 -6.87
C ALA A 21 16.14 23.39 -8.24
N ASN A 22 17.07 22.45 -8.42
CA ASN A 22 17.74 22.19 -9.70
C ASN A 22 16.76 21.66 -10.76
N GLU A 23 15.87 20.74 -10.39
CA GLU A 23 14.83 20.21 -11.27
C GLU A 23 13.85 21.30 -11.71
N THR A 24 13.45 22.20 -10.81
CA THR A 24 12.58 23.33 -11.15
C THR A 24 13.25 24.24 -12.19
N ARG A 25 14.51 24.63 -11.97
CA ARG A 25 15.27 25.46 -12.93
C ARG A 25 15.52 24.75 -14.25
N GLY A 26 15.93 23.49 -14.19
CA GLY A 26 16.24 22.68 -15.36
C GLY A 26 15.00 22.44 -16.23
N ASN A 27 13.84 22.14 -15.61
CA ASN A 27 12.58 21.94 -16.31
C ASN A 27 12.12 23.23 -17.01
N ALA A 28 12.35 24.40 -16.41
CA ALA A 28 12.09 25.69 -17.04
C ALA A 28 13.04 25.98 -18.21
N ALA A 29 14.30 25.59 -18.12
CA ALA A 29 15.31 25.81 -19.17
C ALA A 29 15.20 24.82 -20.35
N ALA A 30 14.70 23.60 -20.11
CA ALA A 30 14.73 22.48 -21.05
C ALA A 30 14.10 22.80 -22.43
N PRO A 31 12.89 23.38 -22.53
CA PRO A 31 12.29 23.68 -23.84
C PRO A 31 13.10 24.72 -24.63
N GLY A 32 13.66 25.72 -23.95
CA GLY A 32 14.48 26.77 -24.56
C GLY A 32 15.80 26.23 -25.09
N LEU A 33 16.45 25.34 -24.33
CA LEU A 33 17.66 24.64 -24.75
C LEU A 33 17.39 23.73 -25.97
N ARG A 34 16.35 22.90 -25.93
CA ARG A 34 15.96 22.07 -27.07
C ARG A 34 15.72 22.90 -28.33
N LYS A 35 14.98 24.01 -28.23
CA LYS A 35 14.71 24.90 -29.37
C LYS A 35 15.98 25.56 -29.90
N LYS A 36 16.88 25.96 -29.01
CA LYS A 36 18.11 26.66 -29.37
C LYS A 36 19.11 25.76 -30.09
N LEU A 37 19.22 24.51 -29.66
CA LEU A 37 20.15 23.53 -30.25
C LEU A 37 19.60 22.92 -31.54
N GLY A 38 18.28 22.95 -31.76
CA GLY A 38 17.70 22.53 -33.04
C GLY A 38 18.07 21.09 -33.41
N ASP A 39 18.65 20.92 -34.60
CA ASP A 39 19.05 19.61 -35.13
C ASP A 39 20.23 18.98 -34.36
N ASP A 40 21.01 19.80 -33.64
CA ASP A 40 22.16 19.33 -32.87
C ASP A 40 21.74 18.71 -31.52
N TYR A 41 20.48 18.93 -31.08
CA TYR A 41 19.96 18.43 -29.82
C TYR A 41 19.96 16.89 -29.76
N ALA A 42 20.59 16.32 -28.72
CA ALA A 42 20.71 14.88 -28.52
C ALA A 42 20.08 14.34 -27.22
N GLY A 43 19.39 15.21 -26.46
CA GLY A 43 18.64 14.83 -25.26
C GLY A 43 19.01 15.65 -24.02
N ILE A 44 18.21 15.49 -22.96
CA ILE A 44 18.38 16.22 -21.70
C ILE A 44 17.96 15.32 -20.54
N TRP A 45 18.74 15.30 -19.46
CA TRP A 45 18.46 14.51 -18.26
C TRP A 45 19.13 15.12 -17.03
N TYR A 46 18.92 14.52 -15.86
CA TYR A 46 19.56 14.91 -14.60
C TYR A 46 20.55 13.84 -14.15
N GLU A 47 21.67 14.26 -13.55
CA GLU A 47 22.67 13.36 -12.97
C GLU A 47 22.97 13.68 -11.51
N GLY A 48 23.21 12.64 -10.73
CA GLY A 48 23.61 12.71 -9.33
C GLY A 48 22.45 12.97 -8.35
N ALA A 49 22.78 12.94 -7.06
CA ALA A 49 21.82 13.09 -5.95
C ALA A 49 21.02 14.40 -6.04
N GLU A 50 21.66 15.49 -6.47
CA GLU A 50 21.07 16.83 -6.54
C GLU A 50 20.53 17.22 -7.92
N SER A 51 20.38 16.27 -8.85
CA SER A 51 19.84 16.55 -10.20
C SER A 51 20.57 17.67 -10.96
N ALA A 52 21.88 17.50 -11.21
CA ALA A 52 22.59 18.39 -12.12
C ALA A 52 22.05 18.21 -13.55
N LEU A 53 21.58 19.28 -14.19
CA LEU A 53 21.05 19.23 -15.56
C LEU A 53 22.17 18.94 -16.57
N VAL A 54 21.99 17.93 -17.40
CA VAL A 54 22.90 17.56 -18.50
C VAL A 54 22.14 17.67 -19.82
N VAL A 55 22.76 18.31 -20.81
CA VAL A 55 22.22 18.45 -22.17
C VAL A 55 23.21 17.84 -23.13
N ALA A 56 22.75 16.87 -23.93
CA ALA A 56 23.55 16.30 -24.99
C ALA A 56 23.39 17.08 -26.30
N SER A 57 24.50 17.25 -27.03
CA SER A 57 24.54 17.77 -28.40
C SER A 57 25.45 16.91 -29.27
N VAL A 58 25.24 16.90 -30.58
CA VAL A 58 26.20 16.34 -31.55
C VAL A 58 27.25 17.34 -32.01
N ASP A 59 27.06 18.64 -31.76
CA ASP A 59 28.01 19.70 -32.13
C ASP A 59 28.78 20.23 -30.89
N PRO A 60 30.11 20.05 -30.82
CA PRO A 60 30.96 20.67 -29.80
C PRO A 60 30.78 22.18 -29.64
N ALA A 61 30.38 22.91 -30.69
CA ALA A 61 30.17 24.36 -30.66
C ALA A 61 29.06 24.79 -29.69
N ASP A 62 28.12 23.91 -29.37
CA ASP A 62 27.02 24.18 -28.45
C ASP A 62 27.43 24.24 -26.98
N THR A 63 28.61 23.72 -26.64
CA THR A 63 29.10 23.60 -25.26
C THR A 63 28.99 24.92 -24.49
N ALA A 64 29.41 26.02 -25.10
CA ALA A 64 29.39 27.33 -24.47
C ALA A 64 27.95 27.84 -24.23
N ALA A 65 27.03 27.55 -25.16
CA ALA A 65 25.64 27.93 -25.04
C ALA A 65 24.91 27.14 -23.95
N ILE A 66 25.19 25.84 -23.84
CA ILE A 66 24.64 24.93 -22.81
C ILE A 66 25.14 25.34 -21.42
N ASN A 67 26.45 25.52 -21.26
CA ASN A 67 27.05 25.92 -19.98
C ASN A 67 26.53 27.27 -19.49
N ARG A 68 26.33 28.23 -20.40
CA ARG A 68 25.75 29.56 -20.07
C ARG A 68 24.31 29.46 -19.57
N ALA A 69 23.58 28.41 -19.95
CA ALA A 69 22.23 28.14 -19.46
C ALA A 69 22.22 27.37 -18.12
N GLY A 70 23.38 27.11 -17.52
CA GLY A 70 23.50 26.43 -16.23
C GLY A 70 23.42 24.89 -16.31
N ALA A 71 23.55 24.31 -17.51
CA ALA A 71 23.58 22.86 -17.71
C ALA A 71 24.98 22.36 -18.08
N ARG A 72 25.26 21.08 -17.86
CA ARG A 72 26.49 20.42 -18.30
C ARG A 72 26.33 19.92 -19.74
N ALA A 73 27.20 20.36 -20.64
CA ALA A 73 27.22 19.84 -22.01
C ALA A 73 27.80 18.42 -22.07
N ARG A 74 27.20 17.55 -22.88
CA ARG A 74 27.74 16.24 -23.25
C ARG A 74 27.71 16.07 -24.77
N ILE A 75 28.87 15.86 -25.39
CA ILE A 75 28.92 15.62 -26.84
C ILE A 75 28.74 14.13 -27.11
N VAL A 76 27.81 13.80 -28.01
CA VAL A 76 27.43 12.41 -28.35
C VAL A 76 27.34 12.23 -29.87
N ALA A 77 27.20 10.99 -30.32
CA ALA A 77 27.27 10.67 -31.75
C ALA A 77 25.94 10.87 -32.49
N ARG A 78 24.80 10.67 -31.82
CA ARG A 78 23.48 10.69 -32.44
C ARG A 78 22.61 11.82 -31.92
N SER A 79 21.94 12.51 -32.83
CA SER A 79 20.91 13.49 -32.46
C SER A 79 19.66 12.80 -31.96
N PHE A 80 18.83 13.54 -31.22
CA PHE A 80 17.55 13.04 -30.71
C PHE A 80 16.60 12.70 -31.87
N ALA A 81 16.70 13.43 -32.99
CA ALA A 81 15.95 13.16 -34.21
C ALA A 81 16.33 11.79 -34.82
N GLN A 82 17.62 11.47 -34.90
CA GLN A 82 18.07 10.15 -35.36
C GLN A 82 17.54 9.01 -34.46
N LEU A 83 17.62 9.17 -33.14
CA LEU A 83 17.08 8.19 -32.20
C LEU A 83 15.55 8.06 -32.27
N THR A 84 14.85 9.16 -32.59
CA THR A 84 13.39 9.16 -32.81
C THR A 84 13.04 8.34 -34.05
N THR A 85 13.75 8.50 -35.16
CA THR A 85 13.54 7.68 -36.36
C THR A 85 13.70 6.18 -36.08
N VAL A 86 14.71 5.79 -35.30
CA VAL A 86 14.92 4.39 -34.89
C VAL A 86 13.75 3.88 -34.04
N LYS A 87 13.33 4.64 -33.02
CA LYS A 87 12.22 4.26 -32.15
C LYS A 87 10.90 4.12 -32.93
N GLU A 88 10.60 5.06 -33.82
CA GLU A 88 9.39 5.02 -34.65
C GLU A 88 9.40 3.86 -35.66
N GLY A 89 10.58 3.42 -36.11
CA GLY A 89 10.71 2.21 -36.92
C GLY A 89 10.35 0.95 -36.13
N LEU A 90 10.81 0.85 -34.87
CA LEU A 90 10.44 -0.24 -33.97
C LEU A 90 8.94 -0.23 -33.63
N ASP A 91 8.36 0.95 -33.39
CA ASP A 91 6.92 1.10 -33.08
C ASP A 91 6.00 0.54 -34.20
N LYS A 92 6.49 0.46 -35.45
CA LYS A 92 5.73 -0.05 -36.61
C LYS A 92 5.80 -1.58 -36.76
N THR A 93 6.64 -2.26 -35.98
CA THR A 93 6.89 -3.70 -36.11
C THR A 93 6.41 -4.42 -34.86
N ALA A 94 5.58 -5.44 -35.02
CA ALA A 94 5.11 -6.23 -33.87
C ALA A 94 6.29 -6.92 -33.16
N PRO A 95 6.50 -6.71 -31.84
CA PRO A 95 7.59 -7.32 -31.10
C PRO A 95 7.28 -8.78 -30.72
N PRO A 96 8.32 -9.60 -30.45
CA PRO A 96 8.12 -10.90 -29.82
C PRO A 96 7.69 -10.74 -28.36
N ALA A 97 7.02 -11.75 -27.79
CA ALA A 97 6.54 -11.74 -26.39
C ALA A 97 7.66 -11.66 -25.34
N SER A 98 8.91 -11.84 -25.75
CA SER A 98 10.10 -11.67 -24.91
C SER A 98 10.58 -10.22 -24.80
N VAL A 99 10.04 -9.29 -25.59
CA VAL A 99 10.39 -7.86 -25.52
C VAL A 99 9.40 -7.10 -24.63
N HIS A 100 9.95 -6.56 -23.55
CA HIS A 100 9.39 -5.78 -22.44
C HIS A 100 8.81 -4.43 -22.79
N SER A 101 9.73 -3.64 -23.33
CA SER A 101 9.60 -2.20 -23.54
C SER A 101 10.78 -1.73 -24.39
N TRP A 102 10.62 -0.58 -25.05
CA TRP A 102 11.70 0.11 -25.74
C TRP A 102 11.50 1.63 -25.70
N ALA A 103 12.59 2.37 -25.51
CA ALA A 103 12.55 3.84 -25.40
C ALA A 103 13.90 4.47 -25.77
N ILE A 104 13.89 5.76 -26.13
CA ILE A 104 15.12 6.55 -26.27
C ILE A 104 15.70 6.78 -24.89
N SER A 105 16.98 6.43 -24.69
CA SER A 105 17.78 6.80 -23.53
C SER A 105 18.79 7.89 -23.94
N PRO A 106 18.55 9.16 -23.59
CA PRO A 106 19.54 10.23 -23.81
C PRO A 106 20.90 9.93 -23.18
N GLN A 107 20.91 9.28 -22.01
CA GLN A 107 22.12 8.96 -21.26
C GLN A 107 22.98 7.91 -21.99
N ASP A 108 22.35 6.91 -22.61
CA ASP A 108 23.05 5.89 -23.41
C ASP A 108 23.27 6.32 -24.88
N ASN A 109 22.68 7.44 -25.30
CA ASN A 109 22.62 7.89 -26.71
C ASN A 109 22.17 6.79 -27.68
N SER A 110 21.16 6.01 -27.25
CA SER A 110 20.60 4.86 -27.96
C SER A 110 19.10 4.69 -27.69
N VAL A 111 18.42 3.88 -28.51
CA VAL A 111 17.14 3.28 -28.14
C VAL A 111 17.43 2.01 -27.33
N VAL A 112 16.98 1.97 -26.08
CA VAL A 112 17.16 0.80 -25.21
C VAL A 112 15.95 -0.11 -25.34
N VAL A 113 16.18 -1.40 -25.61
CA VAL A 113 15.15 -2.45 -25.69
C VAL A 113 15.36 -3.41 -24.53
N ARG A 114 14.36 -3.52 -23.64
CA ARG A 114 14.38 -4.46 -22.51
C ARG A 114 13.76 -5.78 -22.92
N THR A 115 14.49 -6.87 -22.79
CA THR A 115 14.06 -8.19 -23.26
C THR A 115 14.49 -9.31 -22.32
N SER A 116 13.71 -10.39 -22.25
CA SER A 116 14.13 -11.63 -21.58
C SER A 116 14.88 -12.60 -22.52
N ASP A 117 14.86 -12.33 -23.83
CA ASP A 117 15.52 -13.13 -24.86
C ASP A 117 16.16 -12.20 -25.90
N GLU A 118 17.48 -12.01 -25.81
CA GLU A 118 18.24 -11.16 -26.72
C GLU A 118 18.29 -11.71 -28.16
N ALA A 119 18.23 -13.02 -28.36
CA ALA A 119 18.27 -13.61 -29.69
C ALA A 119 16.96 -13.31 -30.45
N ALA A 120 15.82 -13.48 -29.78
CA ALA A 120 14.52 -13.10 -30.34
C ALA A 120 14.43 -11.58 -30.60
N ALA A 121 14.95 -10.76 -29.69
CA ALA A 121 15.00 -9.32 -29.89
C ALA A 121 15.89 -8.92 -31.08
N THR A 122 17.06 -9.55 -31.24
CA THR A 122 17.96 -9.30 -32.38
C THR A 122 17.32 -9.65 -33.73
N ALA A 123 16.59 -10.77 -33.79
CA ALA A 123 15.83 -11.14 -34.98
C ALA A 123 14.74 -10.11 -35.31
N TRP A 124 14.05 -9.59 -34.29
CA TRP A 124 13.05 -8.53 -34.43
C TRP A 124 13.67 -7.19 -34.88
N LEU A 125 14.82 -6.81 -34.34
CA LEU A 125 15.55 -5.62 -34.82
C LEU A 125 15.91 -5.75 -36.30
N THR A 126 16.40 -6.92 -36.71
CA THR A 126 16.74 -7.21 -38.11
C THR A 126 15.51 -7.10 -39.02
N SER A 127 14.36 -7.64 -38.60
CA SER A 127 13.13 -7.58 -39.39
C SER A 127 12.51 -6.18 -39.44
N SER A 128 12.73 -5.35 -38.42
CA SER A 128 12.26 -3.96 -38.39
C SER A 128 13.02 -3.01 -39.34
N GLY A 129 14.23 -3.39 -39.76
CA GLY A 129 15.08 -2.61 -40.67
C GLY A 129 15.63 -1.30 -40.09
N VAL A 130 15.54 -1.11 -38.76
CA VAL A 130 16.12 0.06 -38.09
C VAL A 130 17.65 -0.05 -37.99
N ASP A 131 18.33 1.07 -37.75
CA ASP A 131 19.76 1.07 -37.46
C ASP A 131 20.04 0.36 -36.12
N ALA A 132 20.44 -0.91 -36.19
CA ALA A 132 20.76 -1.71 -35.02
C ALA A 132 21.93 -1.14 -34.19
N ALA A 133 22.83 -0.35 -34.79
CA ALA A 133 23.92 0.27 -34.04
C ALA A 133 23.42 1.37 -33.08
N ALA A 134 22.23 1.92 -33.34
CA ALA A 134 21.55 2.88 -32.48
C ALA A 134 20.67 2.21 -31.40
N VAL A 135 20.64 0.88 -31.34
CA VAL A 135 19.86 0.12 -30.37
C VAL A 135 20.78 -0.57 -29.36
N LYS A 136 20.42 -0.50 -28.08
CA LYS A 136 21.07 -1.25 -26.99
C LYS A 136 20.07 -2.26 -26.44
N LEU A 137 20.39 -3.54 -26.52
CA LEU A 137 19.61 -4.57 -25.83
C LEU A 137 20.01 -4.59 -24.34
N GLU A 138 19.00 -4.67 -23.48
CA GLU A 138 19.16 -4.81 -22.04
C GLU A 138 18.40 -6.05 -21.58
N GLN A 139 19.13 -7.09 -21.15
CA GLN A 139 18.52 -8.26 -20.54
C GLN A 139 17.75 -7.85 -19.28
N SER A 140 16.44 -8.11 -19.27
CA SER A 140 15.53 -7.67 -18.22
C SER A 140 14.49 -8.74 -17.90
N ALA A 141 14.27 -8.93 -16.60
CA ALA A 141 13.19 -9.77 -16.06
C ALA A 141 11.86 -9.00 -15.93
N GLU A 142 11.82 -7.70 -16.26
CA GLU A 142 10.62 -6.87 -16.16
C GLU A 142 9.43 -7.47 -16.92
N ARG A 143 8.23 -7.35 -16.36
CA ARG A 143 6.97 -7.71 -17.03
C ARG A 143 5.93 -6.63 -16.72
N PRO A 144 5.94 -5.49 -17.44
CA PRO A 144 4.94 -4.44 -17.26
C PRO A 144 3.54 -5.02 -17.43
N ARG A 145 2.63 -4.60 -16.55
CA ARG A 145 1.24 -5.03 -16.54
C ARG A 145 0.34 -3.90 -16.07
N LEU A 146 -0.93 -3.98 -16.41
CA LEU A 146 -1.94 -3.10 -15.85
C LEU A 146 -2.18 -3.48 -14.38
N PHE A 147 -2.24 -2.48 -13.52
CA PHE A 147 -2.62 -2.65 -12.12
C PHE A 147 -4.13 -2.41 -11.99
N TYR A 148 -4.86 -3.41 -11.52
CA TYR A 148 -6.26 -3.28 -11.10
C TYR A 148 -6.32 -3.13 -9.58
N GLU A 149 -7.35 -2.51 -9.04
CA GLU A 149 -7.48 -2.30 -7.59
C GLU A 149 -8.56 -3.19 -6.98
N ILE A 150 -8.25 -3.77 -5.84
CA ILE A 150 -9.18 -4.47 -4.95
C ILE A 150 -9.76 -3.41 -4.01
N ARG A 151 -11.04 -3.08 -4.20
CA ARG A 151 -11.75 -2.10 -3.36
C ARG A 151 -13.00 -2.73 -2.80
N GLY A 152 -13.25 -2.54 -1.51
CA GLY A 152 -14.48 -3.02 -0.88
C GLY A 152 -15.72 -2.47 -1.57
N GLY A 153 -16.71 -3.30 -1.81
CA GLY A 153 -17.95 -2.96 -2.52
C GLY A 153 -17.93 -3.21 -4.03
N ASP A 154 -16.76 -3.30 -4.66
CA ASP A 154 -16.68 -3.59 -6.10
C ASP A 154 -17.23 -4.99 -6.42
N ALA A 155 -17.80 -5.14 -7.62
CA ALA A 155 -18.27 -6.44 -8.10
C ALA A 155 -17.12 -7.42 -8.31
N TYR A 156 -17.37 -8.69 -8.03
CA TYR A 156 -16.63 -9.81 -8.62
C TYR A 156 -17.61 -10.90 -9.04
N TYR A 157 -17.16 -11.77 -9.93
CA TYR A 157 -17.96 -12.84 -10.51
C TYR A 157 -17.26 -14.16 -10.32
N THR A 158 -17.99 -15.17 -9.88
CA THR A 158 -17.45 -16.52 -9.69
C THR A 158 -17.61 -17.36 -10.95
N SER A 159 -16.78 -18.40 -11.10
CA SER A 159 -16.91 -19.40 -12.16
C SER A 159 -18.24 -20.17 -12.12
N GLU A 160 -18.96 -20.10 -11.01
CA GLU A 160 -20.28 -20.69 -10.81
C GLU A 160 -21.42 -19.76 -11.27
N GLY A 161 -21.10 -18.55 -11.73
CA GLY A 161 -22.05 -17.60 -12.28
C GLY A 161 -22.64 -16.61 -11.27
N TYR A 162 -22.21 -16.65 -10.01
CA TYR A 162 -22.64 -15.68 -9.00
C TYR A 162 -21.94 -14.33 -9.20
N ARG A 163 -22.69 -13.25 -8.95
CA ARG A 163 -22.13 -11.91 -8.74
C ARG A 163 -22.20 -11.60 -7.25
N CYS A 164 -21.05 -11.31 -6.66
CA CYS A 164 -20.93 -10.86 -5.29
C CYS A 164 -20.09 -9.58 -5.24
N SER A 165 -19.91 -9.05 -4.04
CA SER A 165 -19.19 -7.81 -3.78
C SER A 165 -17.97 -8.08 -2.91
N VAL A 166 -16.87 -7.37 -3.18
CA VAL A 166 -15.65 -7.45 -2.38
C VAL A 166 -15.91 -6.90 -0.97
N GLY A 167 -15.44 -7.60 0.06
CA GLY A 167 -15.43 -7.13 1.44
C GLY A 167 -14.26 -6.19 1.69
N PHE A 168 -13.16 -6.71 2.22
CA PHE A 168 -11.96 -5.93 2.50
C PHE A 168 -10.72 -6.56 1.89
N ALA A 169 -9.80 -5.73 1.40
CA ALA A 169 -8.49 -6.21 1.01
C ALA A 169 -7.76 -6.76 2.24
N ALA A 170 -7.23 -7.97 2.13
CA ALA A 170 -6.54 -8.67 3.21
C ALA A 170 -5.46 -9.59 2.64
N ARG A 171 -4.37 -9.80 3.38
CA ARG A 171 -3.27 -10.68 2.97
C ARG A 171 -3.11 -11.86 3.91
N ARG A 172 -2.59 -12.97 3.38
CA ARG A 172 -2.05 -14.09 4.16
C ARG A 172 -0.55 -14.19 3.87
N GLY A 173 0.28 -13.80 4.82
CA GLY A 173 1.71 -13.58 4.54
C GLY A 173 1.88 -12.54 3.42
N THR A 174 2.60 -12.90 2.35
CA THR A 174 2.79 -12.04 1.17
C THR A 174 1.67 -12.15 0.13
N GLN A 175 0.79 -13.15 0.23
CA GLN A 175 -0.29 -13.36 -0.73
C GLN A 175 -1.41 -12.35 -0.51
N LEU A 176 -1.63 -11.49 -1.51
CA LEU A 176 -2.76 -10.55 -1.52
C LEU A 176 -4.08 -11.27 -1.81
N GLY A 177 -5.16 -10.68 -1.32
CA GLY A 177 -6.50 -11.17 -1.54
C GLY A 177 -7.55 -10.22 -1.00
N PHE A 178 -8.78 -10.71 -0.92
CA PHE A 178 -9.87 -9.99 -0.29
C PHE A 178 -10.84 -10.92 0.41
N THR A 179 -11.48 -10.41 1.45
CA THR A 179 -12.58 -11.10 2.13
C THR A 179 -13.89 -10.94 1.36
N SER A 180 -14.80 -11.90 1.50
CA SER A 180 -16.16 -11.86 0.99
C SER A 180 -17.06 -12.77 1.84
N ALA A 181 -18.27 -13.06 1.40
CA ALA A 181 -19.19 -14.01 2.02
C ALA A 181 -18.86 -15.45 1.59
N GLY A 182 -19.14 -16.42 2.47
CA GLY A 182 -18.89 -17.85 2.23
C GLY A 182 -19.88 -18.43 1.22
N HIS A 183 -21.14 -18.01 1.27
CA HIS A 183 -22.18 -18.48 0.34
C HIS A 183 -21.96 -18.04 -1.12
N CYS A 184 -21.00 -17.16 -1.40
CA CYS A 184 -20.64 -16.75 -2.75
C CYS A 184 -19.81 -17.79 -3.52
N GLY A 185 -19.23 -18.79 -2.84
CA GLY A 185 -18.46 -19.85 -3.48
C GLY A 185 -17.63 -20.68 -2.50
N GLY A 186 -17.40 -21.95 -2.85
CA GLY A 186 -16.53 -22.87 -2.12
C GLY A 186 -15.04 -22.70 -2.42
N VAL A 187 -14.17 -23.38 -1.67
CA VAL A 187 -12.73 -23.42 -1.94
C VAL A 187 -12.47 -23.98 -3.35
N GLY A 188 -11.57 -23.33 -4.10
CA GLY A 188 -11.22 -23.70 -5.48
C GLY A 188 -12.05 -23.00 -6.56
N VAL A 189 -13.16 -22.35 -6.20
CA VAL A 189 -13.92 -21.50 -7.12
C VAL A 189 -13.06 -20.33 -7.58
N THR A 190 -13.06 -20.03 -8.88
CA THR A 190 -12.25 -18.94 -9.46
C THR A 190 -13.10 -17.67 -9.65
N THR A 191 -12.45 -16.51 -9.68
CA THR A 191 -13.11 -15.21 -9.81
C THR A 191 -12.57 -14.36 -10.95
N THR A 192 -13.46 -13.53 -11.49
CA THR A 192 -13.10 -12.36 -12.30
C THR A 192 -13.56 -11.09 -11.59
N GLY A 193 -12.82 -10.00 -11.71
CA GLY A 193 -13.17 -8.75 -11.03
C GLY A 193 -14.27 -7.96 -11.75
N TYR A 194 -14.52 -6.73 -11.28
CA TYR A 194 -15.54 -5.83 -11.83
C TYR A 194 -15.37 -5.58 -13.34
N ASN A 195 -14.14 -5.68 -13.83
CA ASN A 195 -13.73 -5.51 -15.22
C ASN A 195 -13.73 -6.82 -16.03
N ARG A 196 -14.24 -7.93 -15.48
CA ARG A 196 -14.25 -9.28 -16.07
C ARG A 196 -12.87 -9.88 -16.34
N VAL A 197 -11.80 -9.30 -15.80
CA VAL A 197 -10.45 -9.86 -15.89
C VAL A 197 -10.25 -10.88 -14.77
N ALA A 198 -9.50 -11.95 -15.05
CA ALA A 198 -9.11 -12.96 -14.07
C ALA A 198 -8.56 -12.30 -12.80
N GLN A 199 -9.07 -12.71 -11.65
CA GLN A 199 -8.81 -12.06 -10.37
C GLN A 199 -8.20 -12.98 -9.34
N GLY A 200 -8.88 -14.07 -8.95
CA GLY A 200 -8.38 -14.91 -7.88
C GLY A 200 -9.11 -16.23 -7.73
N THR A 201 -8.81 -16.92 -6.63
CA THR A 201 -9.41 -18.20 -6.28
C THR A 201 -9.75 -18.22 -4.80
N PHE A 202 -10.93 -18.74 -4.45
CA PHE A 202 -11.33 -18.95 -3.06
C PHE A 202 -10.38 -19.94 -2.37
N GLN A 203 -9.72 -19.49 -1.30
CA GLN A 203 -8.81 -20.31 -0.49
C GLN A 203 -9.37 -20.59 0.91
N ILE A 204 -10.26 -19.73 1.39
CA ILE A 204 -11.02 -19.92 2.63
C ILE A 204 -12.49 -19.69 2.29
N SER A 205 -13.36 -20.59 2.72
CA SER A 205 -14.81 -20.39 2.66
C SER A 205 -15.49 -21.23 3.75
N SER A 206 -16.47 -20.65 4.43
CA SER A 206 -17.29 -21.31 5.44
C SER A 206 -18.72 -20.80 5.34
N PHE A 207 -19.65 -21.69 4.98
CA PHE A 207 -21.09 -21.48 4.98
C PHE A 207 -21.84 -22.83 4.85
N PRO A 208 -22.91 -23.10 5.64
CA PRO A 208 -23.43 -22.31 6.77
C PRO A 208 -22.55 -22.45 8.03
N GLY A 209 -23.08 -22.11 9.22
CA GLY A 209 -22.35 -22.00 10.48
C GLY A 209 -21.76 -20.61 10.67
N ASN A 210 -20.92 -20.21 9.72
CA ASN A 210 -20.44 -18.84 9.52
C ASN A 210 -20.81 -18.40 8.10
N ASP A 211 -20.50 -17.16 7.73
CA ASP A 211 -20.63 -16.71 6.35
C ASP A 211 -19.48 -15.78 5.94
N TYR A 212 -18.31 -16.37 5.74
CA TYR A 212 -17.12 -15.64 5.26
C TYR A 212 -16.31 -16.45 4.26
N SER A 213 -15.54 -15.75 3.44
CA SER A 213 -14.53 -16.31 2.56
C SER A 213 -13.36 -15.36 2.39
N TRP A 214 -12.23 -15.90 1.91
CA TRP A 214 -11.10 -15.11 1.43
C TRP A 214 -10.59 -15.68 0.11
N ILE A 215 -10.41 -14.77 -0.85
CA ILE A 215 -10.02 -15.05 -2.22
C ILE A 215 -8.59 -14.57 -2.39
N ALA A 216 -7.67 -15.49 -2.70
CA ALA A 216 -6.29 -15.13 -3.05
C ALA A 216 -6.25 -14.58 -4.48
N THR A 217 -5.76 -13.36 -4.67
CA THR A 217 -5.71 -12.72 -5.99
C THR A 217 -4.40 -13.01 -6.73
N ASN A 218 -4.48 -13.09 -8.05
CA ASN A 218 -3.29 -13.04 -8.89
C ASN A 218 -2.63 -11.67 -8.80
N SER A 219 -1.42 -11.59 -9.33
CA SER A 219 -0.56 -10.45 -9.10
C SER A 219 -0.96 -9.20 -9.90
N ASN A 220 -1.89 -9.29 -10.87
CA ASN A 220 -2.38 -8.12 -11.63
C ASN A 220 -3.28 -7.20 -10.80
N TRP A 221 -3.66 -7.63 -9.60
CA TRP A 221 -4.51 -6.88 -8.68
C TRP A 221 -3.69 -6.37 -7.49
N THR A 222 -3.90 -5.10 -7.18
CA THR A 222 -3.30 -4.37 -6.07
C THR A 222 -4.35 -4.13 -4.99
N ALA A 223 -3.91 -3.94 -3.75
CA ALA A 223 -4.77 -3.82 -2.59
C ALA A 223 -4.49 -2.50 -1.86
N PRO A 224 -5.14 -1.38 -2.24
CA PRO A 224 -4.88 -0.08 -1.63
C PRO A 224 -5.49 0.09 -0.22
N GLY A 225 -6.26 -0.89 0.28
CA GLY A 225 -6.88 -0.82 1.61
C GLY A 225 -8.02 0.21 1.69
N VAL A 226 -8.95 0.15 0.74
CA VAL A 226 -10.05 1.13 0.60
C VAL A 226 -11.39 0.45 0.33
N VAL A 227 -12.47 1.18 0.58
CA VAL A 227 -13.85 0.84 0.19
C VAL A 227 -14.32 1.83 -0.88
N ASN A 228 -14.91 1.32 -1.97
CA ASN A 228 -15.60 2.13 -2.96
C ASN A 228 -16.94 2.58 -2.38
N GLY A 229 -17.05 3.83 -1.93
CA GLY A 229 -18.29 4.43 -1.47
C GLY A 229 -19.20 4.93 -2.59
N TYR A 230 -18.88 4.64 -3.86
CA TYR A 230 -19.62 5.12 -5.03
C TYR A 230 -19.76 6.65 -5.03
N SER A 231 -20.98 7.16 -4.85
CA SER A 231 -21.24 8.61 -4.75
C SER A 231 -20.56 9.26 -3.54
N ALA A 232 -20.21 8.50 -2.51
CA ALA A 232 -19.47 8.97 -1.35
C ALA A 232 -17.93 9.02 -1.56
N GLY A 233 -17.44 8.61 -2.74
CA GLY A 233 -16.02 8.56 -3.07
C GLY A 233 -15.29 7.31 -2.55
N ILE A 234 -13.97 7.28 -2.67
CA ILE A 234 -13.14 6.18 -2.17
C ILE A 234 -12.78 6.44 -0.72
N LEU A 235 -13.11 5.49 0.16
CA LEU A 235 -12.99 5.62 1.61
C LEU A 235 -11.79 4.81 2.12
N PRO A 236 -10.89 5.43 2.92
CA PRO A 236 -9.77 4.73 3.53
C PRO A 236 -10.24 3.70 4.55
N VAL A 237 -9.61 2.52 4.58
CA VAL A 237 -9.70 1.58 5.71
C VAL A 237 -8.46 1.78 6.57
N ARG A 238 -8.64 1.99 7.88
CA ARG A 238 -7.55 2.23 8.84
C ARG A 238 -7.45 1.19 9.95
N GLY A 239 -8.46 0.35 10.11
CA GLY A 239 -8.48 -0.70 11.12
C GLY A 239 -9.77 -1.48 11.10
N SER A 240 -10.06 -2.21 12.18
CA SER A 240 -11.25 -3.03 12.34
C SER A 240 -11.85 -2.96 13.75
N ALA A 241 -11.75 -1.79 14.40
CA ALA A 241 -12.41 -1.55 15.67
C ALA A 241 -13.93 -1.69 15.54
N VAL A 242 -14.54 -2.51 16.40
CA VAL A 242 -15.97 -2.88 16.29
C VAL A 242 -16.86 -1.77 16.83
N THR A 243 -17.77 -1.29 15.98
CA THR A 243 -18.80 -0.31 16.36
C THR A 243 -19.89 -0.99 17.20
N GLN A 244 -20.35 -0.31 18.23
CA GLN A 244 -21.34 -0.85 19.17
C GLN A 244 -22.77 -0.64 18.65
N PRO A 245 -23.78 -1.35 19.19
CA PRO A 245 -25.18 -1.06 18.90
C PRO A 245 -25.50 0.43 19.01
N GLN A 246 -26.41 0.88 18.14
CA GLN A 246 -26.75 2.28 17.86
C GLN A 246 -25.63 3.10 17.19
N GLY A 247 -24.44 2.54 17.00
CA GLY A 247 -23.38 3.13 16.19
C GLY A 247 -23.72 3.15 14.70
N SER A 248 -23.27 4.21 14.01
CA SER A 248 -23.43 4.37 12.56
C SER A 248 -22.59 3.36 11.80
N VAL A 249 -23.16 2.77 10.75
CA VAL A 249 -22.45 1.86 9.85
C VAL A 249 -22.97 2.03 8.43
N CYS A 250 -22.06 1.93 7.47
CA CYS A 250 -22.37 2.00 6.05
C CYS A 250 -21.96 0.71 5.35
N ARG A 251 -22.73 0.31 4.34
CA ARG A 251 -22.47 -0.83 3.48
C ARG A 251 -22.16 -0.34 2.07
N SER A 252 -21.15 -0.96 1.45
CA SER A 252 -20.89 -0.87 0.01
C SER A 252 -21.08 -2.23 -0.67
N GLY A 253 -21.65 -2.23 -1.87
CA GLY A 253 -21.98 -3.44 -2.61
C GLY A 253 -22.38 -3.13 -4.04
N SER A 254 -22.18 -4.10 -4.92
CA SER A 254 -22.26 -3.89 -6.36
C SER A 254 -23.68 -3.73 -6.91
N THR A 255 -24.72 -4.02 -6.12
CA THR A 255 -26.12 -3.90 -6.56
C THR A 255 -26.70 -2.57 -6.14
N THR A 256 -26.74 -2.32 -4.84
CA THR A 256 -27.39 -1.13 -4.28
C THR A 256 -26.38 -0.05 -3.88
N GLN A 257 -25.09 -0.26 -4.17
CA GLN A 257 -24.03 0.73 -3.94
C GLN A 257 -23.91 1.06 -2.45
N TRP A 258 -23.98 2.35 -2.10
CA TRP A 258 -23.64 2.87 -0.79
C TRP A 258 -24.90 3.21 0.02
N HIS A 259 -25.07 2.55 1.16
CA HIS A 259 -26.19 2.79 2.07
C HIS A 259 -25.72 2.79 3.53
N CYS A 260 -26.28 3.67 4.36
CA CYS A 260 -25.91 3.81 5.77
C CYS A 260 -27.12 3.62 6.68
N GLY A 261 -26.83 3.30 7.94
CA GLY A 261 -27.80 3.04 8.99
C GLY A 261 -27.09 2.81 10.32
N THR A 262 -27.67 1.99 11.19
CA THR A 262 -27.11 1.71 12.52
C THR A 262 -27.00 0.22 12.79
N VAL A 263 -26.02 -0.15 13.61
CA VAL A 263 -25.98 -1.47 14.25
C VAL A 263 -27.10 -1.53 15.29
N THR A 264 -27.81 -2.66 15.35
CA THR A 264 -28.93 -2.86 16.28
C THR A 264 -28.68 -4.00 17.26
N ALA A 265 -27.90 -5.00 16.88
CA ALA A 265 -27.48 -6.09 17.76
C ALA A 265 -26.18 -6.72 17.26
N LEU A 266 -25.36 -7.20 18.18
CA LEU A 266 -24.20 -8.06 17.90
C LEU A 266 -24.58 -9.52 18.20
N ASN A 267 -23.82 -10.49 17.68
CA ASN A 267 -23.96 -11.91 17.99
C ASN A 267 -25.38 -12.49 17.74
N SER A 268 -25.98 -12.15 16.61
CA SER A 268 -27.26 -12.67 16.15
C SER A 268 -27.09 -14.05 15.51
N THR A 269 -28.04 -14.95 15.81
CA THR A 269 -28.19 -16.23 15.10
C THR A 269 -29.30 -16.11 14.07
N VAL A 270 -29.01 -16.48 12.82
CA VAL A 270 -29.95 -16.39 11.70
C VAL A 270 -30.12 -17.78 11.07
N ASN A 271 -31.36 -18.17 10.81
CA ASN A 271 -31.68 -19.44 10.16
C ASN A 271 -31.98 -19.18 8.68
N TYR A 272 -31.01 -19.46 7.81
CA TYR A 272 -31.20 -19.48 6.36
C TYR A 272 -31.76 -20.84 5.92
N GLN A 273 -32.16 -20.95 4.64
CA GLN A 273 -32.66 -22.21 4.09
C GLN A 273 -31.54 -23.27 4.01
N GLU A 274 -30.30 -22.82 3.82
CA GLU A 274 -29.09 -23.60 3.69
C GLU A 274 -28.54 -24.05 5.06
N GLY A 275 -28.92 -23.35 6.14
CA GLY A 275 -28.54 -23.68 7.51
C GLY A 275 -28.49 -22.48 8.45
N THR A 276 -28.20 -22.75 9.72
CA THR A 276 -28.03 -21.72 10.75
C THR A 276 -26.66 -21.06 10.64
N VAL A 277 -26.61 -19.73 10.75
CA VAL A 277 -25.38 -18.94 10.85
C VAL A 277 -25.38 -18.19 12.18
N TYR A 278 -24.25 -18.22 12.88
CA TYR A 278 -24.07 -17.65 14.21
C TYR A 278 -23.22 -16.38 14.16
N GLY A 279 -23.23 -15.59 15.24
CA GLY A 279 -22.27 -14.48 15.40
C GLY A 279 -22.51 -13.24 14.54
N LEU A 280 -23.60 -13.18 13.78
CA LEU A 280 -23.84 -12.08 12.84
C LEU A 280 -24.15 -10.76 13.55
N THR A 281 -23.80 -9.64 12.92
CA THR A 281 -24.21 -8.31 13.38
C THR A 281 -25.44 -7.84 12.62
N ARG A 282 -26.49 -7.44 13.33
CA ARG A 282 -27.77 -6.98 12.78
C ARG A 282 -27.77 -5.47 12.60
N THR A 283 -28.21 -4.98 11.44
CA THR A 283 -28.25 -3.54 11.12
C THR A 283 -29.59 -3.09 10.55
N THR A 284 -29.81 -1.78 10.51
CA THR A 284 -30.91 -1.15 9.76
C THR A 284 -30.57 -0.84 8.31
N VAL A 285 -29.34 -1.16 7.85
CA VAL A 285 -28.91 -0.89 6.48
C VAL A 285 -29.64 -1.85 5.53
N CYS A 286 -30.07 -1.38 4.38
CA CYS A 286 -30.67 -2.23 3.36
C CYS A 286 -29.60 -2.92 2.49
N ALA A 287 -29.93 -4.08 1.93
CA ALA A 287 -29.10 -4.80 0.96
C ALA A 287 -30.01 -5.65 0.05
N GLU A 288 -29.53 -5.95 -1.15
CA GLU A 288 -30.22 -6.80 -2.12
C GLU A 288 -29.26 -7.82 -2.75
N GLY A 289 -29.81 -8.74 -3.55
CA GLY A 289 -29.03 -9.79 -4.21
C GLY A 289 -27.85 -9.21 -5.01
N GLY A 290 -26.65 -9.70 -4.75
CA GLY A 290 -25.39 -9.21 -5.32
C GLY A 290 -24.61 -8.23 -4.44
N ASP A 291 -25.20 -7.69 -3.37
CA ASP A 291 -24.46 -6.97 -2.32
C ASP A 291 -23.73 -7.92 -1.35
N SER A 292 -24.08 -9.21 -1.37
CA SER A 292 -23.41 -10.29 -0.64
C SER A 292 -21.88 -10.19 -0.73
N GLY A 293 -21.21 -10.33 0.40
CA GLY A 293 -19.77 -10.16 0.55
C GLY A 293 -19.32 -8.70 0.73
N GLY A 294 -20.13 -7.73 0.33
CA GLY A 294 -19.80 -6.31 0.32
C GLY A 294 -19.47 -5.74 1.70
N ALA A 295 -18.55 -4.78 1.73
CA ALA A 295 -18.01 -4.16 2.93
C ALA A 295 -19.06 -3.43 3.78
N PHE A 296 -19.13 -3.74 5.08
CA PHE A 296 -19.68 -2.87 6.11
C PHE A 296 -18.54 -2.12 6.83
N ILE A 297 -18.59 -0.80 6.87
CA ILE A 297 -17.56 0.08 7.46
C ILE A 297 -18.21 1.14 8.38
N SER A 298 -17.56 1.45 9.50
CA SER A 298 -17.97 2.50 10.43
C SER A 298 -16.82 3.51 10.55
N GLY A 299 -17.03 4.75 10.08
CA GLY A 299 -15.93 5.68 9.87
C GLY A 299 -14.93 5.09 8.86
N ASP A 300 -13.71 4.83 9.31
CA ASP A 300 -12.64 4.15 8.57
C ASP A 300 -12.33 2.74 9.10
N GLN A 301 -13.21 2.18 9.93
CA GLN A 301 -13.03 0.88 10.58
C GLN A 301 -13.87 -0.20 9.90
N ALA A 302 -13.21 -1.23 9.37
CA ALA A 302 -13.83 -2.40 8.78
C ALA A 302 -14.66 -3.17 9.81
N GLN A 303 -15.95 -3.39 9.52
CA GLN A 303 -16.87 -4.09 10.43
C GLN A 303 -17.12 -5.53 9.98
N GLY A 304 -17.37 -5.75 8.68
CA GLY A 304 -17.71 -7.09 8.20
C GLY A 304 -18.17 -7.18 6.75
N MET A 305 -18.56 -8.38 6.34
CA MET A 305 -19.02 -8.69 4.99
C MET A 305 -20.52 -8.97 5.00
N THR A 306 -21.26 -8.38 4.05
CA THR A 306 -22.71 -8.58 3.90
C THR A 306 -23.04 -10.07 3.76
N SER A 307 -23.86 -10.61 4.65
CA SER A 307 -24.31 -12.01 4.60
C SER A 307 -25.68 -12.10 3.91
N GLY A 308 -26.71 -11.55 4.55
CA GLY A 308 -28.06 -11.56 3.99
C GLY A 308 -29.02 -10.76 4.86
N GLY A 309 -30.30 -10.77 4.51
CA GLY A 309 -31.27 -9.92 5.19
C GLY A 309 -32.71 -10.14 4.76
N SER A 310 -33.58 -9.22 5.15
CA SER A 310 -34.98 -9.15 4.74
C SER A 310 -35.36 -7.72 4.33
N GLY A 311 -36.37 -7.59 3.47
CA GLY A 311 -36.76 -6.30 2.90
C GLY A 311 -35.97 -5.96 1.64
N ASN A 312 -35.85 -4.66 1.33
CA ASN A 312 -35.11 -4.14 0.16
C ASN A 312 -34.75 -2.65 0.38
N CYS A 313 -34.02 -2.04 -0.56
CA CYS A 313 -33.61 -0.64 -0.43
C CYS A 313 -34.70 0.40 -0.77
N SER A 314 -35.89 -0.04 -1.21
CA SER A 314 -37.04 0.85 -1.44
C SER A 314 -37.99 0.95 -0.24
N SER A 315 -38.25 -0.17 0.45
CA SER A 315 -39.15 -0.23 1.62
C SER A 315 -38.42 -0.31 2.96
N GLY A 316 -37.09 -0.37 2.93
CA GLY A 316 -36.28 -0.67 4.10
C GLY A 316 -36.19 -2.17 4.39
N GLY A 317 -35.37 -2.52 5.37
CA GLY A 317 -35.05 -3.90 5.67
C GLY A 317 -34.11 -4.06 6.85
N VAL A 318 -33.77 -5.32 7.12
CA VAL A 318 -32.76 -5.71 8.11
C VAL A 318 -31.68 -6.46 7.37
N THR A 319 -30.44 -6.02 7.52
CA THR A 319 -29.29 -6.73 6.94
C THR A 319 -28.36 -7.18 8.05
N TYR A 320 -27.84 -8.40 7.88
CA TYR A 320 -26.84 -9.02 8.72
C TYR A 320 -25.49 -9.06 8.01
N PHE A 321 -24.41 -8.86 8.75
CA PHE A 321 -23.05 -9.04 8.24
C PHE A 321 -22.24 -9.95 9.15
N GLN A 322 -21.32 -10.71 8.56
CA GLN A 322 -20.33 -11.50 9.28
C GLN A 322 -19.18 -10.56 9.72
N PRO A 323 -18.83 -10.51 11.02
CA PRO A 323 -17.73 -9.68 11.51
C PRO A 323 -16.39 -10.00 10.84
N VAL A 324 -15.66 -8.97 10.39
CA VAL A 324 -14.39 -9.16 9.66
C VAL A 324 -13.31 -9.80 10.53
N ASN A 325 -13.27 -9.45 11.83
CA ASN A 325 -12.23 -9.93 12.75
C ASN A 325 -12.23 -11.45 12.92
N GLU A 326 -13.37 -12.11 12.71
CA GLU A 326 -13.46 -13.57 12.80
C GLU A 326 -12.65 -14.25 11.69
N ILE A 327 -12.85 -13.87 10.43
CA ILE A 327 -12.05 -14.44 9.33
C ILE A 327 -10.59 -13.99 9.39
N LEU A 328 -10.31 -12.77 9.87
CA LEU A 328 -8.92 -12.33 10.06
C LEU A 328 -8.19 -13.27 11.04
N SER A 329 -8.85 -13.63 12.14
CA SER A 329 -8.30 -14.58 13.11
C SER A 329 -8.25 -16.01 12.57
N ALA A 330 -9.38 -16.57 12.14
CA ALA A 330 -9.49 -17.96 11.68
C ALA A 330 -8.64 -18.24 10.44
N GLY A 331 -8.47 -17.23 9.59
CA GLY A 331 -7.70 -17.29 8.37
C GLY A 331 -6.25 -16.85 8.51
N SER A 332 -5.79 -16.41 9.69
CA SER A 332 -4.47 -15.78 9.87
C SER A 332 -4.23 -14.69 8.81
N LEU A 333 -5.24 -13.87 8.57
CA LEU A 333 -5.19 -12.79 7.59
C LEU A 333 -4.89 -11.47 8.27
N THR A 334 -4.12 -10.63 7.58
CA THR A 334 -3.89 -9.24 7.97
C THR A 334 -4.75 -8.34 7.09
N LEU A 335 -5.59 -7.50 7.70
CA LEU A 335 -6.33 -6.46 6.99
C LEU A 335 -5.36 -5.47 6.34
N ILE A 336 -5.61 -5.10 5.09
CA ILE A 336 -4.80 -4.11 4.39
C ILE A 336 -5.45 -2.73 4.60
N THR A 337 -4.66 -1.78 5.11
CA THR A 337 -5.11 -0.42 5.43
C THR A 337 -4.51 0.63 4.47
N SER A 338 -5.28 1.67 4.20
CA SER A 338 -4.85 2.83 3.43
C SER A 338 -3.77 3.62 4.18
N GLY A 339 -2.69 3.96 3.47
CA GLY A 339 -1.54 4.66 4.06
C GLY A 339 -0.29 3.80 4.29
N GLY A 340 -0.29 2.53 3.85
CA GLY A 340 0.95 1.77 3.73
C GLY A 340 1.39 1.02 4.99
N GLY A 341 0.45 0.48 5.77
CA GLY A 341 0.77 -0.55 6.77
C GLY A 341 1.06 -1.91 6.12
N SER A 342 1.98 -1.95 5.15
CA SER A 342 2.37 -3.17 4.44
C SER A 342 3.66 -3.79 4.94
N GLU A 343 4.28 -3.26 5.99
CA GLU A 343 5.38 -3.94 6.66
C GLU A 343 4.88 -4.80 7.83
N PRO A 344 5.42 -6.03 8.02
CA PRO A 344 5.43 -6.64 9.35
C PRO A 344 6.01 -5.63 10.36
N PRO A 345 5.70 -5.73 11.67
CA PRO A 345 6.43 -4.94 12.66
C PRO A 345 7.92 -5.11 12.38
N PRO A 346 8.68 -4.03 12.26
CA PRO A 346 10.11 -4.16 12.03
C PRO A 346 10.71 -4.98 13.19
N THR A 347 11.63 -5.88 12.86
CA THR A 347 12.21 -6.87 13.79
C THR A 347 13.38 -6.29 14.59
N GLY A 348 13.53 -4.98 14.64
CA GLY A 348 14.44 -4.32 15.55
C GLY A 348 14.05 -4.62 17.00
N CYS A 349 15.01 -4.39 17.90
CA CYS A 349 14.93 -4.74 19.32
C CYS A 349 15.13 -6.22 19.67
N ASP A 350 15.85 -6.98 18.83
CA ASP A 350 16.37 -8.30 19.18
C ASP A 350 17.25 -8.25 20.45
N GLY A 351 17.04 -9.19 21.37
CA GLY A 351 17.86 -9.33 22.60
C GLY A 351 17.32 -8.68 23.86
N PHE A 352 16.08 -8.16 23.84
CA PHE A 352 15.34 -7.77 25.04
C PHE A 352 14.55 -8.96 25.62
N GLU A 353 14.31 -8.96 26.93
CA GLU A 353 13.69 -10.05 27.69
C GLU A 353 12.20 -10.21 27.37
N GLU A 354 11.51 -9.10 27.12
CA GLU A 354 10.10 -9.06 26.73
C GLU A 354 9.92 -8.24 25.44
N THR A 355 8.96 -8.64 24.60
CA THR A 355 8.66 -7.94 23.35
C THR A 355 7.16 -7.77 23.18
N TYR A 356 6.75 -6.55 22.86
CA TYR A 356 5.37 -6.15 22.63
C TYR A 356 5.24 -5.58 21.22
N SER A 357 4.12 -5.80 20.56
CA SER A 357 3.87 -5.25 19.22
C SER A 357 2.45 -4.70 19.15
N GLY A 358 2.29 -3.59 18.44
CA GLY A 358 0.98 -2.97 18.25
C GLY A 358 0.95 -2.14 16.98
N SER A 359 -0.18 -1.48 16.73
CA SER A 359 -0.30 -0.51 15.64
C SER A 359 -0.95 0.76 16.16
N LEU A 360 -0.38 1.91 15.82
CA LEU A 360 -0.91 3.22 16.20
C LEU A 360 -1.22 4.04 14.96
N SER A 361 -2.35 4.74 14.99
CA SER A 361 -2.61 5.86 14.09
C SER A 361 -1.94 7.13 14.62
N SER A 362 -1.76 8.12 13.74
CA SER A 362 -1.15 9.40 14.11
C SER A 362 -1.86 10.03 15.29
N ASN A 363 -1.08 10.55 16.23
CA ASN A 363 -1.47 11.14 17.49
C ASN A 363 -2.16 10.18 18.48
N GLN A 364 -2.00 8.86 18.33
CA GLN A 364 -2.48 7.86 19.30
C GLN A 364 -1.38 7.41 20.26
N SER A 365 -1.79 6.87 21.41
CA SER A 365 -0.90 6.24 22.37
C SER A 365 -1.44 4.88 22.80
N THR A 366 -0.54 3.99 23.18
CA THR A 366 -0.82 2.75 23.89
C THR A 366 0.14 2.59 25.07
N TYR A 367 -0.16 1.67 25.97
CA TYR A 367 0.59 1.43 27.20
C TYR A 367 1.06 -0.01 27.28
N GLU A 368 2.29 -0.21 27.75
CA GLU A 368 2.89 -1.53 27.90
C GLU A 368 3.47 -1.70 29.32
N PRO A 369 3.45 -2.93 29.85
CA PRO A 369 3.04 -4.18 29.18
C PRO A 369 1.52 -4.41 29.17
N ASP A 370 0.98 -4.91 28.05
CA ASP A 370 -0.39 -5.39 27.86
C ASP A 370 -1.49 -4.38 28.26
N GLY A 371 -1.29 -3.10 27.96
CA GLY A 371 -2.22 -2.03 28.34
C GLY A 371 -2.17 -1.62 29.82
N SER A 372 -1.19 -2.12 30.58
CA SER A 372 -1.13 -2.01 32.04
C SER A 372 0.22 -1.45 32.52
N TYR A 373 0.69 -1.92 33.67
CA TYR A 373 1.94 -1.57 34.34
C TYR A 373 2.54 -2.81 35.02
N TYR A 374 3.83 -2.75 35.36
CA TYR A 374 4.54 -3.78 36.10
C TYR A 374 5.10 -3.24 37.42
N LEU A 375 5.45 -4.16 38.33
CA LEU A 375 6.15 -3.85 39.59
C LEU A 375 7.61 -4.25 39.46
N SER A 376 8.53 -3.31 39.61
CA SER A 376 9.94 -3.62 39.84
C SER A 376 10.20 -3.68 41.35
N SER A 377 10.60 -4.85 41.83
CA SER A 377 10.76 -5.13 43.27
C SER A 377 12.14 -4.72 43.81
N THR A 378 13.10 -4.45 42.92
CA THR A 378 14.47 -4.04 43.24
C THR A 378 14.82 -2.72 42.53
N SER A 379 15.96 -2.13 42.87
CA SER A 379 16.50 -1.02 42.08
C SER A 379 17.40 -1.56 40.97
N GLY A 380 17.29 -1.02 39.77
CA GLY A 380 18.14 -1.42 38.65
C GLY A 380 17.83 -0.65 37.37
N THR A 381 18.38 -1.11 36.26
CA THR A 381 18.21 -0.47 34.95
C THR A 381 16.97 -0.98 34.23
N HIS A 382 16.05 -0.06 33.91
CA HIS A 382 14.97 -0.24 32.96
C HIS A 382 15.48 0.16 31.58
N SER A 383 15.28 -0.68 30.57
CA SER A 383 15.63 -0.34 29.19
C SER A 383 14.48 -0.66 28.24
N ALA A 384 14.35 0.17 27.20
CA ALA A 384 13.40 -0.06 26.13
C ALA A 384 14.06 0.23 24.77
N CYS A 385 13.65 -0.51 23.77
CA CYS A 385 13.89 -0.24 22.37
C CYS A 385 12.52 -0.22 21.68
N LEU A 386 12.24 0.85 20.96
CA LEU A 386 11.07 1.01 20.11
C LEU A 386 11.55 1.03 18.67
N ASP A 387 10.89 0.24 17.84
CA ASP A 387 11.13 0.15 16.40
C ASP A 387 9.78 0.34 15.71
N ALA A 388 9.65 1.36 14.86
CA ALA A 388 8.40 1.74 14.23
C ALA A 388 8.61 2.00 12.73
N PRO A 389 7.56 2.24 11.93
CA PRO A 389 7.74 2.38 10.48
C PRO A 389 8.63 3.56 10.12
N ASP A 390 9.59 3.34 9.22
CA ASP A 390 10.50 4.38 8.76
C ASP A 390 9.78 5.65 8.29
N GLY A 391 10.27 6.82 8.74
CA GLY A 391 9.70 8.11 8.38
C GLY A 391 8.41 8.46 9.15
N THR A 392 8.13 7.75 10.23
CA THR A 392 7.21 8.17 11.28
C THR A 392 7.97 8.77 12.47
N ASP A 393 7.25 9.41 13.37
CA ASP A 393 7.75 10.01 14.61
C ASP A 393 7.03 9.31 15.76
N PHE A 394 7.70 8.33 16.35
CA PHE A 394 7.15 7.45 17.37
C PHE A 394 8.00 7.58 18.64
N ASP A 395 7.36 8.04 19.71
CA ASP A 395 8.01 8.23 20.99
C ASP A 395 7.75 7.04 21.92
N VAL A 396 8.69 6.77 22.81
CA VAL A 396 8.48 5.94 24.01
C VAL A 396 8.74 6.74 25.27
N TYR A 397 7.86 6.58 26.26
CA TYR A 397 7.98 7.21 27.57
C TYR A 397 7.91 6.16 28.68
N LEU A 398 8.96 6.05 29.49
CA LEU A 398 8.92 5.31 30.75
C LEU A 398 8.27 6.18 31.82
N GLN A 399 7.22 5.66 32.44
CA GLN A 399 6.47 6.32 33.50
C GLN A 399 6.56 5.53 34.80
N LYS A 400 6.71 6.22 35.91
CA LYS A 400 6.67 5.67 37.27
C LYS A 400 5.46 6.17 38.03
N TRP A 401 4.82 5.31 38.82
CA TRP A 401 3.75 5.69 39.72
C TRP A 401 4.31 6.38 40.97
N ASN A 402 3.83 7.59 41.28
CA ASN A 402 4.25 8.35 42.47
C ASN A 402 3.28 8.23 43.66
N GLY A 403 2.23 7.40 43.55
CA GLY A 403 1.16 7.28 44.54
C GLY A 403 -0.16 7.95 44.15
N SER A 404 -0.16 8.84 43.15
CA SER A 404 -1.34 9.58 42.69
C SER A 404 -1.44 9.73 41.17
N SER A 405 -0.31 9.72 40.46
CA SER A 405 -0.25 9.84 39.00
C SER A 405 0.98 9.13 38.43
N TRP A 406 0.91 8.86 37.13
CA TRP A 406 2.03 8.37 36.33
C TRP A 406 2.89 9.55 35.90
N THR A 407 4.16 9.55 36.31
CA THR A 407 5.13 10.59 35.95
C THR A 407 6.18 10.03 35.01
N VAL A 408 6.48 10.74 33.91
CA VAL A 408 7.57 10.37 32.99
C VAL A 408 8.90 10.50 33.71
N VAL A 409 9.65 9.41 33.78
CA VAL A 409 10.99 9.34 34.40
C VAL A 409 12.10 9.16 33.37
N ALA A 410 11.78 8.66 32.19
CA ALA A 410 12.66 8.63 31.02
C ALA A 410 11.84 8.63 29.72
N ARG A 411 12.47 9.01 28.61
CA ARG A 411 11.84 9.12 27.30
C ARG A 411 12.87 8.91 26.19
N GLY A 412 12.42 8.37 25.06
CA GLY A 412 13.00 8.58 23.75
C GLY A 412 11.95 9.33 22.94
N ASP A 413 12.25 10.58 22.60
CA ASP A 413 11.35 11.54 21.93
C ASP A 413 12.07 12.30 20.82
N SER A 414 12.97 11.61 20.10
CA SER A 414 13.58 12.17 18.90
C SER A 414 12.56 12.14 17.74
N PRO A 415 12.74 12.95 16.69
CA PRO A 415 11.81 12.98 15.55
C PRO A 415 11.86 11.73 14.64
N ASN A 416 12.39 10.61 15.14
CA ASN A 416 12.62 9.38 14.37
C ASN A 416 11.54 8.33 14.71
N SER A 417 11.51 7.24 13.93
CA SER A 417 10.62 6.11 14.19
C SER A 417 11.10 5.21 15.33
N ASP A 418 12.41 5.20 15.57
CA ASP A 418 13.05 4.26 16.47
C ASP A 418 13.64 5.01 17.67
N GLU A 419 13.40 4.46 18.86
CA GLU A 419 13.76 5.11 20.11
C GLU A 419 14.38 4.12 21.08
N THR A 420 15.29 4.61 21.92
CA THR A 420 15.85 3.80 23.00
C THR A 420 15.80 4.55 24.32
N ILE A 421 15.53 3.81 25.39
CA ILE A 421 15.58 4.29 26.77
C ILE A 421 16.54 3.41 27.55
N SER A 422 17.35 4.04 28.39
CA SER A 422 18.02 3.36 29.51
C SER A 422 17.92 4.24 30.75
N TYR A 423 17.40 3.71 31.85
CA TYR A 423 17.11 4.46 33.06
C TYR A 423 17.33 3.62 34.32
N SER A 424 18.16 4.11 35.25
CA SER A 424 18.32 3.48 36.57
C SER A 424 17.22 3.93 37.53
N GLY A 425 16.27 3.02 37.81
CA GLY A 425 15.12 3.25 38.69
C GLY A 425 15.24 2.57 40.05
N THR A 426 14.49 3.07 41.03
CA THR A 426 14.28 2.37 42.32
C THR A 426 13.06 1.44 42.24
N SER A 427 12.84 0.59 43.23
CA SER A 427 11.62 -0.22 43.29
C SER A 427 10.34 0.63 43.22
N GLY A 428 9.29 0.07 42.62
CA GLY A 428 8.00 0.74 42.40
C GLY A 428 7.28 0.24 41.14
N TYR A 429 6.13 0.85 40.85
CA TYR A 429 5.35 0.51 39.65
C TYR A 429 5.76 1.38 38.45
N TYR A 430 5.91 0.74 37.30
CA TYR A 430 6.34 1.36 36.05
C TYR A 430 5.45 0.93 34.89
N ARG A 431 5.36 1.77 33.86
CA ARG A 431 4.77 1.43 32.56
C ARG A 431 5.46 2.19 31.45
N TYR A 432 5.36 1.68 30.23
CA TYR A 432 5.78 2.37 29.02
C TYR A 432 4.56 2.92 28.30
N ARG A 433 4.70 4.11 27.70
CA ARG A 433 3.73 4.67 26.76
C ARG A 433 4.41 4.81 25.42
N VAL A 434 3.89 4.11 24.41
CA VAL A 434 4.27 4.33 23.00
C VAL A 434 3.31 5.34 22.41
N HIS A 435 3.81 6.34 21.68
CA HIS A 435 3.01 7.40 21.09
C HIS A 435 3.43 7.69 19.66
N ALA A 436 2.49 7.62 18.72
CA ALA A 436 2.73 8.01 17.34
C ALA A 436 2.56 9.53 17.20
N TYR A 437 3.61 10.32 17.46
CA TYR A 437 3.55 11.77 17.38
C TYR A 437 3.23 12.25 15.96
N SER A 438 3.82 11.63 14.94
CA SER A 438 3.44 11.82 13.53
C SER A 438 3.62 10.54 12.71
N GLY A 439 2.79 10.32 11.70
CA GLY A 439 2.77 9.05 10.96
C GLY A 439 1.94 7.96 11.64
N SER A 440 1.87 6.77 11.05
CA SER A 440 1.03 5.67 11.52
C SER A 440 1.62 4.34 11.08
N GLY A 441 1.41 3.30 11.87
CA GLY A 441 1.74 1.93 11.47
C GLY A 441 2.06 1.04 12.66
N SER A 442 2.63 -0.12 12.36
CA SER A 442 2.96 -1.15 13.35
C SER A 442 4.31 -0.89 13.98
N TYR A 443 4.41 -1.06 15.29
CA TYR A 443 5.66 -0.93 16.05
C TYR A 443 5.98 -2.23 16.81
N THR A 444 7.25 -2.40 17.14
CA THR A 444 7.79 -3.39 18.08
C THR A 444 8.43 -2.64 19.26
N LEU A 445 8.16 -3.07 20.49
CA LEU A 445 8.75 -2.54 21.71
C LEU A 445 9.43 -3.67 22.49
N GLY A 446 10.76 -3.67 22.56
CA GLY A 446 11.54 -4.56 23.41
C GLY A 446 11.81 -3.94 24.77
N LEU A 447 11.62 -4.69 25.86
CA LEU A 447 11.76 -4.23 27.25
C LEU A 447 12.69 -5.13 28.08
N ASN A 448 13.54 -4.51 28.90
CA ASN A 448 14.27 -5.13 30.00
C ASN A 448 13.93 -4.38 31.28
N HIS A 449 13.71 -5.11 32.37
CA HIS A 449 13.46 -4.49 33.68
C HIS A 449 14.14 -5.28 34.82
N PRO A 450 14.44 -4.63 35.95
CA PRO A 450 15.06 -5.26 37.13
C PRO A 450 14.03 -5.90 38.08
#